data_AF-A0A9P8AKB1-F1
#
_entry.id   AF-A0A9P8AKB1-F1
#
_cell.length_a   1.000
_cell.length_b   1.000
_cell.length_c   1.000
_cell.angle_alpha   90.00
_cell.angle_beta   90.00
_cell.angle_gamma   90.00
#
_symmetry.space_group_name_H-M   'P 1'
#
loop_
_entity.id
_entity.type
_entity.pdbx_description
1 polymer ?
#
loop_
_entity_poly.entity_id
_entity_poly.type
_entity_poly.pdbx_seq_one_letter_code
_entity_poly.pdbx_strand_id
1 'polypeptide(L)'
;MSLSRRGFSTVTGLRNGGLHMFLPNETQYVFKGERLTPQENIRAIPSKPPLQPQVKKFYNDITRPDQTGDVIKRFTLTDVITTCLASNSLVDVVKGDGGAGIELYFTPVVTKWMNDFNNLVLPLEDISSTEPPTFYRYKAIEDLQLEVPPEGITSQWLNEIISSNKIVHNSTLILQGKLLPMEATKLPTFELLMFWLLSHETIGGLNNNITVLMSFIEQHFDLIPLASLETMVDCLVHYIHGLEIVDKGTFEHFNTIVQHALVINASLYTKMSPIMADTLAFEYIRGNNVQAARQVLISLVQDAKLAPTPSTVDAFLKTCFAEDVSFLKPVFFHRNSMTPDVILFLITHRVHSVSDLNKLVELLESYHGKETLNQYQYQLFECLCRLPITEVHLTQMIKRLVIENSVKLNDLVIELIDNQYSSLNSHQSLSKIL
;
A
#
# COMPACT_ATOMS: atom_id res chain seq x y z
N MET A 1 -49.48 8.19 -13.88
CA MET A 1 -48.49 9.29 -13.82
C MET A 1 -47.31 8.85 -12.96
N SER A 2 -46.33 8.24 -13.61
CA SER A 2 -44.96 8.11 -13.12
C SER A 2 -44.16 7.68 -14.34
N LEU A 3 -42.98 8.29 -14.57
CA LEU A 3 -41.85 7.69 -15.28
C LEU A 3 -40.64 8.62 -15.12
N SER A 4 -39.95 8.41 -13.99
CA SER A 4 -38.52 8.10 -13.92
C SER A 4 -37.64 8.60 -15.06
N ARG A 5 -36.91 9.69 -14.76
CA ARG A 5 -35.68 10.13 -15.41
C ARG A 5 -34.55 9.13 -15.18
N ARG A 6 -33.88 8.65 -16.24
CA ARG A 6 -32.43 8.40 -16.31
C ARG A 6 -32.00 8.44 -17.78
N GLY A 7 -31.23 9.47 -18.16
CA GLY A 7 -30.55 9.53 -19.45
C GLY A 7 -29.18 8.85 -19.31
N PHE A 8 -28.86 7.95 -20.23
CA PHE A 8 -27.52 7.36 -20.37
C PHE A 8 -26.86 7.97 -21.61
N SER A 9 -25.60 8.37 -21.48
CA SER A 9 -24.72 8.67 -22.62
C SER A 9 -23.80 7.47 -22.85
N THR A 10 -23.78 6.95 -24.07
CA THR A 10 -22.88 5.87 -24.48
C THR A 10 -21.81 6.41 -25.42
N VAL A 11 -20.55 6.12 -25.11
CA VAL A 11 -19.40 6.37 -25.99
C VAL A 11 -19.03 5.04 -26.62
N THR A 12 -19.01 4.98 -27.95
CA THR A 12 -18.58 3.79 -28.69
C THR A 12 -17.48 4.16 -29.67
N GLY A 13 -16.35 3.45 -29.58
CA GLY A 13 -15.27 3.48 -30.56
C GLY A 13 -15.43 2.35 -31.57
N LEU A 14 -15.26 2.66 -32.84
CA LEU A 14 -15.16 1.67 -33.92
C LEU A 14 -13.77 1.75 -34.52
N ARG A 15 -13.11 0.60 -34.71
CA ARG A 15 -11.82 0.51 -35.42
C ARG A 15 -11.86 -0.63 -36.43
N ASN A 16 -11.27 -0.40 -37.60
CA ASN A 16 -10.97 -1.44 -38.58
C ASN A 16 -9.91 -2.38 -37.98
N GLY A 17 -10.36 -3.47 -37.37
CA GLY A 17 -9.50 -4.52 -36.84
C GLY A 17 -9.13 -5.51 -37.94
N GLY A 18 -7.84 -5.65 -38.23
CA GLY A 18 -7.32 -6.91 -38.75
C GLY A 18 -7.62 -8.01 -37.72
N LEU A 19 -8.02 -9.19 -38.22
CA LEU A 19 -8.37 -10.35 -37.40
C LEU A 19 -7.14 -10.82 -36.62
N HIS A 20 -7.04 -10.47 -35.34
CA HIS A 20 -6.07 -11.10 -34.44
C HIS A 20 -6.70 -12.37 -33.87
N MET A 21 -6.37 -13.51 -34.48
CA MET A 21 -6.73 -14.83 -33.97
C MET A 21 -5.80 -15.15 -32.79
N PHE A 22 -6.37 -15.33 -31.59
CA PHE A 22 -5.68 -16.04 -30.52
C PHE A 22 -5.57 -17.51 -30.93
N LEU A 23 -4.36 -17.97 -31.27
CA LEU A 23 -4.08 -19.39 -31.37
C LEU A 23 -4.06 -19.94 -29.93
N PRO A 24 -4.98 -20.87 -29.56
CA PRO A 24 -4.92 -21.50 -28.26
C PRO A 24 -3.61 -22.28 -28.10
N ASN A 25 -3.14 -22.38 -26.86
CA ASN A 25 -1.88 -23.02 -26.42
C ASN A 25 -1.79 -24.54 -26.70
N GLU A 26 -2.52 -25.07 -27.68
CA GLU A 26 -2.57 -26.50 -28.02
C GLU A 26 -1.23 -27.07 -28.51
N THR A 27 -0.19 -26.24 -28.69
CA THR A 27 1.12 -26.65 -29.19
C THR A 27 2.21 -26.78 -28.11
N GLN A 28 1.94 -26.44 -26.84
CA GLN A 28 2.91 -26.60 -25.77
C GLN A 28 2.37 -27.52 -24.67
N TYR A 29 2.86 -28.77 -24.70
CA TYR A 29 2.83 -29.78 -23.65
C TYR A 29 1.53 -29.94 -22.84
N VAL A 30 0.73 -30.93 -23.22
CA VAL A 30 -0.44 -31.38 -22.45
C VAL A 30 -0.09 -32.69 -21.72
N PHE A 31 -0.07 -32.69 -20.39
CA PHE A 31 0.06 -33.90 -19.58
C PHE A 31 -1.19 -34.78 -19.73
N LYS A 32 -1.02 -36.04 -20.11
CA LYS A 32 -2.12 -36.97 -20.41
C LYS A 32 -3.06 -37.26 -19.22
N GLY A 33 -2.67 -36.93 -17.98
CA GLY A 33 -3.42 -37.20 -16.75
C GLY A 33 -4.38 -36.09 -16.31
N GLU A 34 -4.32 -34.89 -16.90
CA GLU A 34 -5.11 -33.72 -16.48
C GLU A 34 -6.31 -33.43 -17.39
N ARG A 35 -6.78 -34.43 -18.14
CA ARG A 35 -8.02 -34.27 -18.92
C ARG A 35 -9.21 -34.53 -18.00
N LEU A 36 -9.88 -33.47 -17.58
CA LEU A 36 -11.31 -33.58 -17.23
C LEU A 36 -12.03 -34.23 -18.40
N THR A 37 -12.84 -35.25 -18.13
CA THR A 37 -13.71 -35.82 -19.16
C THR A 37 -14.63 -34.72 -19.71
N PRO A 38 -15.13 -34.85 -20.95
CA PRO A 38 -16.05 -33.87 -21.52
C PRO A 38 -17.25 -33.56 -20.59
N GLN A 39 -17.69 -34.54 -19.81
CA GLN A 39 -18.80 -34.40 -18.87
C GLN A 39 -18.39 -33.66 -17.59
N GLU A 40 -17.19 -33.88 -17.07
CA GLU A 40 -16.66 -33.15 -15.91
C GLU A 40 -16.37 -31.69 -16.26
N ASN A 41 -15.86 -31.44 -17.47
CA ASN A 41 -15.63 -30.09 -17.96
C ASN A 41 -16.96 -29.30 -18.07
N ILE A 42 -18.03 -29.95 -18.56
CA ILE A 42 -19.37 -29.32 -18.63
C ILE A 42 -19.94 -29.04 -17.23
N ARG A 43 -19.66 -29.90 -16.23
CA ARG A 43 -20.14 -29.73 -14.85
C ARG A 43 -19.33 -28.71 -14.04
N ALA A 44 -18.07 -28.48 -14.42
CA ALA A 44 -17.20 -27.49 -13.78
C ALA A 44 -17.55 -26.04 -14.18
N ILE A 45 -18.33 -25.85 -15.26
CA ILE A 45 -18.82 -24.53 -15.68
C ILE A 45 -20.07 -24.18 -14.87
N PRO A 46 -20.05 -23.12 -14.04
CA PRO A 46 -21.23 -22.68 -13.29
C PRO A 46 -22.38 -22.38 -14.25
N SER A 47 -23.59 -22.85 -13.92
CA SER A 47 -24.78 -22.56 -14.72
C SER A 47 -25.10 -21.06 -14.69
N LYS A 48 -25.26 -20.47 -15.88
CA LYS A 48 -25.57 -19.04 -16.02
C LYS A 48 -26.87 -18.69 -15.26
N PRO A 49 -26.92 -17.54 -14.56
CA PRO A 49 -28.17 -17.10 -13.96
C PRO A 49 -29.24 -16.92 -15.05
N PRO A 50 -30.51 -17.31 -14.79
CA PRO A 50 -31.56 -17.23 -15.79
C PRO A 50 -31.86 -15.76 -16.11
N LEU A 51 -31.43 -15.31 -17.29
CA LEU A 51 -31.82 -14.01 -17.83
C LEU A 51 -33.31 -14.09 -18.22
N GLN A 52 -34.13 -13.19 -17.66
CA GLN A 52 -35.55 -13.13 -17.99
C GLN A 52 -35.73 -13.00 -19.52
N PRO A 53 -36.71 -13.71 -20.13
CA PRO A 53 -36.88 -13.84 -21.58
C PRO A 53 -37.25 -12.54 -22.32
N GLN A 54 -37.25 -11.39 -21.65
CA GLN A 54 -37.69 -10.11 -22.20
C GLN A 54 -36.55 -9.14 -22.53
N VAL A 55 -35.28 -9.50 -22.32
CA VAL A 55 -34.16 -8.65 -22.76
C VAL A 55 -33.96 -8.83 -24.27
N LYS A 56 -34.81 -8.18 -25.05
CA LYS A 56 -34.68 -8.12 -26.51
C LYS A 56 -33.40 -7.36 -26.84
N LYS A 57 -32.42 -8.04 -27.46
CA LYS A 57 -31.14 -7.44 -27.86
C LYS A 57 -31.44 -6.36 -28.90
N PHE A 58 -31.22 -5.09 -28.57
CA PHE A 58 -31.47 -3.98 -29.51
C PHE A 58 -30.39 -3.86 -30.59
N TYR A 59 -29.20 -4.46 -30.38
CA TYR A 59 -28.09 -4.43 -31.32
C TYR A 59 -27.45 -5.81 -31.42
N ASN A 60 -27.56 -6.44 -32.59
CA ASN A 60 -26.99 -7.78 -32.82
C ASN A 60 -25.46 -7.76 -32.87
N ASP A 61 -24.88 -6.62 -33.25
CA ASP A 61 -23.46 -6.48 -33.58
C ASP A 61 -22.56 -6.12 -32.38
N ILE A 62 -23.17 -5.85 -31.22
CA ILE A 62 -22.40 -5.62 -29.99
C ILE A 62 -22.00 -6.98 -29.42
N THR A 63 -20.69 -7.27 -29.51
CA THR A 63 -20.04 -8.42 -28.88
C THR A 63 -20.23 -8.34 -27.37
N ARG A 64 -20.51 -9.47 -26.72
CA ARG A 64 -20.77 -9.44 -25.29
C ARG A 64 -19.47 -9.18 -24.51
N PRO A 65 -19.51 -8.47 -23.36
CA PRO A 65 -18.33 -8.19 -22.56
C PRO A 65 -17.55 -9.44 -22.13
N ASP A 66 -18.23 -10.58 -21.95
CA ASP A 66 -17.62 -11.88 -21.63
C ASP A 66 -16.85 -12.54 -22.79
N GLN A 67 -16.87 -11.93 -23.99
CA GLN A 67 -16.20 -12.43 -25.19
C GLN A 67 -15.06 -11.52 -25.69
N THR A 68 -14.90 -10.35 -25.11
CA THR A 68 -13.73 -9.48 -25.27
C THR A 68 -12.83 -9.70 -24.08
N GLY A 69 -11.61 -10.20 -24.27
CA GLY A 69 -10.62 -10.24 -23.18
C GLY A 69 -10.44 -8.84 -22.56
N ASP A 70 -10.06 -8.79 -21.28
CA ASP A 70 -9.80 -7.57 -20.51
C ASP A 70 -8.58 -6.80 -21.05
N VAL A 71 -8.70 -6.31 -22.28
CA VAL A 71 -7.70 -5.50 -22.95
C VAL A 71 -8.10 -4.05 -22.73
N ILE A 72 -7.67 -3.51 -21.59
CA ILE A 72 -7.75 -2.09 -21.32
C ILE A 72 -6.60 -1.43 -22.08
N LYS A 73 -6.92 -0.66 -23.13
CA LYS A 73 -5.94 0.05 -23.96
C LYS A 73 -6.13 1.55 -23.85
N ARG A 74 -5.01 2.27 -23.80
CA ARG A 74 -5.00 3.74 -23.90
C ARG A 74 -5.59 4.19 -25.24
N PHE A 75 -6.38 5.25 -25.21
CA PHE A 75 -6.84 5.92 -26.41
C PHE A 75 -5.66 6.62 -27.11
N THR A 76 -5.61 6.48 -28.42
CA THR A 76 -4.62 7.10 -29.30
C THR A 76 -5.29 8.11 -30.24
N LEU A 77 -4.50 8.98 -30.87
CA LEU A 77 -4.98 9.92 -31.89
C LEU A 77 -5.56 9.24 -33.14
N THR A 78 -5.35 7.92 -33.28
CA THR A 78 -5.87 7.13 -34.40
C THR A 78 -7.21 6.46 -34.10
N ASP A 79 -7.75 6.64 -32.89
CA ASP A 79 -9.04 6.09 -32.49
C ASP A 79 -10.17 7.06 -32.83
N VAL A 80 -11.22 6.55 -33.46
CA VAL A 80 -12.41 7.34 -33.81
C VAL A 80 -13.38 7.29 -32.64
N ILE A 81 -13.62 8.45 -32.02
CA ILE A 81 -14.55 8.59 -30.91
C ILE A 81 -15.82 9.24 -31.42
N THR A 82 -16.93 8.51 -31.28
CA THR A 82 -18.25 8.98 -31.65
C THR A 82 -19.02 9.32 -30.39
N THR A 83 -19.42 10.59 -30.26
CA THR A 83 -20.36 11.04 -29.23
C THR A 83 -21.73 11.27 -29.85
N CYS A 84 -22.74 10.54 -29.41
CA CYS A 84 -24.12 10.73 -29.86
C CYS A 84 -24.93 11.49 -28.82
N LEU A 85 -25.63 12.54 -29.24
CA LEU A 85 -26.66 13.20 -28.42
C LEU A 85 -27.97 12.43 -28.57
N ALA A 86 -28.65 12.18 -27.44
CA ALA A 86 -30.02 11.67 -27.47
C ALA A 86 -30.94 12.74 -28.09
N SER A 87 -31.96 12.31 -28.83
CA SER A 87 -32.85 13.16 -29.64
C SER A 87 -33.61 14.26 -28.89
N ASN A 88 -33.51 14.33 -27.56
CA ASN A 88 -34.14 15.32 -26.69
C ASN A 88 -33.14 16.08 -25.79
N SER A 89 -31.87 16.20 -26.17
CA SER A 89 -30.92 17.04 -25.44
C SER A 89 -31.30 18.52 -25.57
N LEU A 90 -31.28 19.27 -24.46
CA LEU A 90 -31.54 20.72 -24.36
C LEU A 90 -30.51 21.62 -25.08
N VAL A 91 -29.71 21.06 -25.99
CA VAL A 91 -28.61 21.74 -26.68
C VAL A 91 -28.98 21.82 -28.15
N ASP A 92 -29.31 23.02 -28.62
CA ASP A 92 -29.53 23.29 -30.04
C ASP A 92 -28.21 23.12 -30.80
N VAL A 93 -28.17 22.15 -31.72
CA VAL A 93 -27.04 21.97 -32.64
C VAL A 93 -27.18 23.02 -33.74
N VAL A 94 -26.42 24.11 -33.62
CA VAL A 94 -26.30 25.10 -34.70
C VAL A 94 -25.53 24.44 -35.84
N LYS A 95 -26.21 24.22 -36.97
CA LYS A 95 -25.53 23.89 -38.24
C LYS A 95 -24.75 25.13 -38.66
N GLY A 96 -23.42 25.05 -38.62
CA GLY A 96 -22.55 26.11 -39.11
C GLY A 96 -22.72 26.29 -40.62
N ASP A 97 -23.07 27.50 -41.05
CA ASP A 97 -23.01 27.89 -42.46
C ASP A 97 -21.54 28.04 -42.86
N GLY A 98 -21.02 27.03 -43.57
CA GLY A 98 -19.99 27.10 -44.62
C GLY A 98 -18.64 27.80 -44.41
N GLY A 99 -18.35 28.45 -43.28
CA GLY A 99 -17.12 29.24 -43.13
C GLY A 99 -16.66 29.54 -41.70
N ALA A 100 -17.44 29.20 -40.68
CA ALA A 100 -17.01 29.30 -39.28
C ALA A 100 -16.52 27.93 -38.78
N GLY A 101 -15.39 27.90 -38.06
CA GLY A 101 -14.83 26.68 -37.49
C GLY A 101 -15.88 25.90 -36.70
N ILE A 102 -15.89 24.57 -36.86
CA ILE A 102 -16.81 23.70 -36.13
C ILE A 102 -16.42 23.75 -34.65
N GLU A 103 -17.13 24.53 -33.84
CA GLU A 103 -16.99 24.50 -32.38
C GLU A 103 -17.61 23.20 -31.85
N LEU A 104 -16.74 22.20 -31.65
CA LEU A 104 -17.13 20.96 -30.99
C LEU A 104 -17.17 21.20 -29.47
N TYR A 105 -18.28 21.72 -28.95
CA TYR A 105 -18.47 22.08 -27.54
C TYR A 105 -18.14 20.95 -26.54
N PHE A 106 -18.20 19.69 -26.97
CA PHE A 106 -17.91 18.53 -26.13
C PHE A 106 -16.50 17.97 -26.29
N THR A 107 -15.74 18.42 -27.30
CA THR A 107 -14.34 18.00 -27.48
C THR A 107 -13.51 18.28 -26.22
N PRO A 108 -13.58 19.44 -25.55
CA PRO A 108 -12.84 19.66 -24.32
C PRO A 108 -13.17 18.64 -23.21
N VAL A 109 -14.44 18.24 -23.09
CA VAL A 109 -14.91 17.27 -22.09
C VAL A 109 -14.41 15.87 -22.44
N VAL A 110 -14.54 15.46 -23.70
CA VAL A 110 -14.10 14.15 -24.19
C VAL A 110 -12.58 14.03 -24.09
N THR A 111 -11.84 15.06 -24.51
CA THR A 111 -10.37 15.10 -24.39
C THR A 111 -9.93 15.02 -22.93
N LYS A 112 -10.63 15.70 -22.01
CA LYS A 112 -10.34 15.57 -20.57
C LYS A 112 -10.56 14.14 -20.08
N TRP A 113 -11.70 13.53 -20.41
CA TRP A 113 -11.99 12.14 -20.03
C TRP A 113 -10.98 11.15 -20.61
N MET A 114 -10.54 11.34 -21.86
CA MET A 114 -9.51 10.51 -22.47
C MET A 114 -8.19 10.61 -21.72
N ASN A 115 -7.79 11.84 -21.35
CA ASN A 115 -6.57 12.05 -20.57
C ASN A 115 -6.67 11.40 -19.20
N ASP A 116 -7.78 11.61 -18.49
CA ASP A 116 -8.04 11.02 -17.18
C ASP A 116 -8.00 9.47 -17.26
N PHE A 117 -8.64 8.88 -18.28
CA PHE A 117 -8.62 7.44 -18.50
C PHE A 117 -7.22 6.91 -18.85
N ASN A 118 -6.50 7.56 -19.77
CA ASN A 118 -5.15 7.15 -20.16
C ASN A 118 -4.16 7.20 -18.99
N ASN A 119 -4.35 8.14 -18.06
CA ASN A 119 -3.56 8.25 -16.83
C ASN A 119 -3.84 7.12 -15.83
N LEU A 120 -5.05 6.53 -15.86
CA LEU A 120 -5.41 5.39 -15.01
C LEU A 120 -4.85 4.06 -15.54
N VAL A 121 -4.55 3.98 -16.85
CA VAL A 121 -3.96 2.78 -17.45
C VAL A 121 -2.44 2.85 -17.32
N LEU A 122 -1.88 2.12 -16.36
CA LEU A 122 -0.44 2.02 -16.17
C LEU A 122 0.21 1.18 -17.31
N PRO A 123 1.35 1.62 -17.87
CA PRO A 123 2.19 0.81 -18.74
C PRO A 123 2.63 -0.47 -18.03
N LEU A 124 2.74 -1.58 -18.76
CA LEU A 124 3.24 -2.86 -18.20
C LEU A 124 4.65 -2.74 -17.59
N GLU A 125 5.45 -1.80 -18.10
CA GLU A 125 6.78 -1.46 -17.58
C GLU A 125 6.74 -0.74 -16.21
N ASP A 126 5.65 -0.05 -15.90
CA ASP A 126 5.44 0.66 -14.63
C ASP A 126 4.68 -0.19 -13.60
N ILE A 127 4.18 -1.36 -14.00
CA ILE A 127 3.62 -2.34 -13.07
C ILE A 127 4.80 -3.06 -12.44
N SER A 128 5.20 -2.61 -11.25
CA SER A 128 6.14 -3.33 -10.39
C SER A 128 5.65 -4.78 -10.25
N SER A 129 6.45 -5.74 -10.71
CA SER A 129 6.16 -7.17 -10.55
C SER A 129 5.74 -7.45 -9.12
N THR A 130 4.48 -7.82 -8.91
CA THR A 130 3.97 -8.22 -7.60
C THR A 130 4.48 -9.59 -7.18
N GLU A 131 5.08 -10.35 -8.10
CA GLU A 131 5.72 -11.61 -7.80
C GLU A 131 7.21 -11.39 -7.53
N PRO A 132 7.74 -11.85 -6.37
CA PRO A 132 9.17 -11.91 -6.19
C PRO A 132 9.76 -12.81 -7.29
N PRO A 133 10.96 -12.52 -7.82
CA PRO A 133 11.56 -13.29 -8.90
C PRO A 133 12.01 -14.67 -8.39
N THR A 134 11.11 -15.63 -8.23
CA THR A 134 11.33 -16.80 -7.36
C THR A 134 11.77 -18.11 -8.00
N PHE A 135 11.75 -18.31 -9.33
CA PHE A 135 11.94 -19.69 -9.84
C PHE A 135 13.22 -19.98 -10.64
N TYR A 136 13.97 -18.99 -11.12
CA TYR A 136 15.19 -19.23 -11.91
C TYR A 136 16.49 -18.84 -11.22
N ARG A 137 16.44 -18.18 -10.06
CA ARG A 137 17.64 -17.63 -9.42
C ARG A 137 18.39 -18.66 -8.55
N TYR A 138 17.72 -19.68 -8.01
CA TYR A 138 18.34 -20.61 -7.03
C TYR A 138 19.10 -21.78 -7.61
N LYS A 139 18.91 -22.11 -8.89
CA LYS A 139 19.42 -23.37 -9.45
C LYS A 139 20.92 -23.55 -9.27
N ALA A 140 21.72 -22.50 -9.42
CA ALA A 140 23.17 -22.57 -9.25
C ALA A 140 23.61 -22.88 -7.81
N ILE A 141 22.78 -22.56 -6.81
CA ILE A 141 23.00 -22.90 -5.40
C ILE A 141 22.43 -24.29 -5.09
N GLU A 142 21.26 -24.63 -5.62
CA GLU A 142 20.66 -25.97 -5.46
C GLU A 142 21.56 -27.08 -6.03
N ASP A 143 22.22 -26.81 -7.17
CA ASP A 143 23.18 -27.73 -7.80
C ASP A 143 24.40 -28.01 -6.90
N LEU A 144 24.66 -27.21 -5.87
CA LEU A 144 25.71 -27.46 -4.87
C LEU A 144 25.32 -28.51 -3.83
N GLN A 145 24.04 -28.89 -3.74
CA GLN A 145 23.52 -29.89 -2.80
C GLN A 145 23.96 -29.64 -1.35
N LEU A 146 23.87 -28.38 -0.91
CA LEU A 146 24.27 -27.99 0.44
C LEU A 146 23.32 -28.59 1.48
N GLU A 147 23.88 -29.24 2.51
CA GLU A 147 23.12 -29.74 3.65
C GLU A 147 23.22 -28.75 4.82
N VAL A 148 22.08 -28.21 5.25
CA VAL A 148 22.01 -27.36 6.45
C VAL A 148 22.21 -28.25 7.69
N PRO A 149 23.14 -27.91 8.60
CA PRO A 149 23.39 -28.73 9.77
C PRO A 149 22.14 -28.85 10.66
N PRO A 150 21.86 -30.04 11.22
CA PRO A 150 20.67 -30.26 12.06
C PRO A 150 20.71 -29.45 13.36
N GLU A 151 21.91 -29.08 13.83
CA GLU A 151 22.12 -28.27 15.03
C GLU A 151 21.98 -26.75 14.77
N GLY A 152 21.78 -26.34 13.51
CA GLY A 152 21.69 -24.95 13.09
C GLY A 152 22.93 -24.44 12.37
N ILE A 153 22.86 -23.19 11.89
CA ILE A 153 23.93 -22.56 11.12
C ILE A 153 24.90 -21.81 12.04
N THR A 154 26.18 -21.86 11.69
CA THR A 154 27.24 -21.12 12.40
C THR A 154 28.03 -20.26 11.41
N SER A 155 28.68 -19.21 11.91
CA SER A 155 29.56 -18.38 11.08
C SER A 155 30.70 -19.19 10.47
N GLN A 156 31.18 -20.25 11.14
CA GLN A 156 32.21 -21.13 10.59
C GLN A 156 31.69 -21.89 9.37
N TRP A 157 30.51 -22.53 9.48
CA TRP A 157 29.90 -23.25 8.37
C TRP A 157 29.62 -22.33 7.17
N LEU A 158 29.11 -21.13 7.42
CA LEU A 158 28.90 -20.12 6.37
C LEU A 158 30.21 -19.75 5.66
N ASN A 159 31.28 -19.51 6.42
CA ASN A 159 32.62 -19.21 5.89
C ASN A 159 33.20 -20.35 5.06
N GLU A 160 33.00 -21.60 5.50
CA GLU A 160 33.44 -22.79 4.77
C GLU A 160 32.72 -22.93 3.43
N ILE A 161 31.42 -22.66 3.37
CA ILE A 161 30.62 -22.71 2.13
C ILE A 161 31.09 -21.66 1.13
N ILE A 162 31.23 -20.39 1.57
CA ILE A 162 31.59 -19.31 0.65
C ILE A 162 33.00 -19.49 0.09
N SER A 163 33.90 -20.10 0.87
CA SER A 163 35.29 -20.37 0.48
C SER A 163 35.38 -21.58 -0.46
N SER A 164 34.70 -22.67 -0.13
CA SER A 164 34.78 -23.93 -0.87
C SER A 164 34.12 -23.85 -2.25
N ASN A 165 33.09 -23.01 -2.40
CA ASN A 165 32.30 -22.90 -3.63
C ASN A 165 32.61 -21.67 -4.49
N LYS A 166 33.74 -20.98 -4.23
CA LYS A 166 34.18 -19.77 -4.96
C LYS A 166 33.12 -18.64 -4.98
N ILE A 167 32.23 -18.61 -4.00
CA ILE A 167 31.10 -17.66 -3.95
C ILE A 167 31.60 -16.21 -3.89
N VAL A 168 32.57 -15.95 -3.01
CA VAL A 168 33.21 -14.62 -2.89
C VAL A 168 33.86 -14.20 -4.21
N HIS A 169 34.57 -15.14 -4.85
CA HIS A 169 35.23 -14.89 -6.13
C HIS A 169 34.22 -14.53 -7.22
N ASN A 170 33.13 -15.28 -7.33
CA ASN A 170 32.09 -15.05 -8.33
C ASN A 170 31.38 -13.70 -8.12
N SER A 171 30.96 -13.39 -6.89
CA SER A 171 30.37 -12.07 -6.56
C SER A 171 31.33 -10.92 -6.86
N THR A 172 32.62 -11.08 -6.56
CA THR A 172 33.65 -10.07 -6.87
C THR A 172 33.79 -9.84 -8.38
N LEU A 173 33.75 -10.89 -9.20
CA LEU A 173 33.82 -10.76 -10.66
C LEU A 173 32.60 -10.02 -11.24
N ILE A 174 31.42 -10.24 -10.68
CA ILE A 174 30.19 -9.53 -11.05
C ILE A 174 30.31 -8.04 -10.71
N LEU A 175 30.73 -7.73 -9.48
CA LEU A 175 30.91 -6.34 -9.02
C LEU A 175 31.94 -5.58 -9.86
N GLN A 176 32.97 -6.26 -10.34
CA GLN A 176 33.98 -5.69 -11.23
C GLN A 176 33.52 -5.58 -12.70
N GLY A 177 32.30 -6.02 -13.03
CA GLY A 177 31.77 -6.01 -14.39
C GLY A 177 32.52 -6.93 -15.36
N LYS A 178 33.22 -7.95 -14.85
CA LYS A 178 34.04 -8.88 -15.65
C LYS A 178 33.25 -10.04 -16.22
N LEU A 179 32.02 -10.25 -15.74
CA LEU A 179 31.11 -11.29 -16.20
C LEU A 179 29.91 -10.68 -16.91
N LEU A 180 29.46 -11.31 -17.99
CA LEU A 180 28.21 -10.93 -18.62
C LEU A 180 27.02 -11.38 -17.76
N PRO A 181 25.87 -10.68 -17.82
CA PRO A 181 24.69 -11.03 -17.03
C PRO A 181 24.22 -12.48 -17.20
N MET A 182 24.35 -13.07 -18.40
CA MET A 182 23.99 -14.47 -18.67
C MET A 182 24.97 -15.50 -18.10
N GLU A 183 26.22 -15.09 -17.84
CA GLU A 183 27.22 -15.94 -17.20
C GLU A 183 27.06 -15.89 -15.68
N ALA A 184 26.74 -14.71 -15.16
CA ALA A 184 26.48 -14.49 -13.73
C ALA A 184 25.33 -15.36 -13.20
N THR A 185 24.25 -15.57 -13.99
CA THR A 185 23.09 -16.37 -13.55
C THR A 185 23.38 -17.87 -13.38
N LYS A 186 24.53 -18.36 -13.87
CA LYS A 186 24.92 -19.78 -13.77
C LYS A 186 25.89 -20.07 -12.63
N LEU A 187 26.36 -19.03 -11.94
CA LEU A 187 27.39 -19.16 -10.92
C LEU A 187 26.77 -19.00 -9.53
N PRO A 188 27.25 -19.75 -8.53
CA PRO A 188 26.86 -19.51 -7.15
C PRO A 188 27.48 -18.19 -6.68
N THR A 189 26.64 -17.29 -6.20
CA THR A 189 27.01 -15.95 -5.71
C THR A 189 26.46 -15.72 -4.31
N PHE A 190 27.01 -14.72 -3.63
CA PHE A 190 26.69 -14.44 -2.24
C PHE A 190 25.20 -14.14 -2.05
N GLU A 191 24.63 -13.28 -2.89
CA GLU A 191 23.22 -12.93 -2.84
C GLU A 191 22.31 -14.15 -3.07
N LEU A 192 22.67 -15.04 -4.00
CA LEU A 192 21.89 -16.25 -4.27
C LEU A 192 21.92 -17.23 -3.11
N LEU A 193 23.08 -17.39 -2.45
CA LEU A 193 23.19 -18.21 -1.24
C LEU A 193 22.31 -17.64 -0.13
N MET A 194 22.35 -16.33 0.09
CA MET A 194 21.55 -15.69 1.13
C MET A 194 20.06 -15.80 0.85
N PHE A 195 19.63 -15.60 -0.39
CA PHE A 195 18.23 -15.82 -0.77
C PHE A 195 17.78 -17.25 -0.51
N TRP A 196 18.62 -18.24 -0.87
CA TRP A 196 18.33 -19.66 -0.63
C TRP A 196 18.20 -19.94 0.87
N LEU A 197 19.14 -19.45 1.69
CA LEU A 197 19.11 -19.60 3.14
C LEU A 197 17.86 -18.94 3.77
N LEU A 198 17.49 -17.73 3.35
CA LEU A 198 16.30 -17.05 3.84
C LEU A 198 15.00 -17.78 3.45
N SER A 199 15.00 -18.52 2.35
CA SER A 199 13.86 -19.35 1.93
C SER A 199 13.83 -20.75 2.57
N HIS A 200 14.89 -21.15 3.28
CA HIS A 200 15.03 -22.51 3.79
C HIS A 200 14.27 -22.70 5.11
N GLU A 201 13.34 -23.66 5.16
CA GLU A 201 12.42 -23.87 6.28
C GLU A 201 13.14 -24.09 7.64
N THR A 202 14.29 -24.77 7.62
CA THR A 202 15.06 -25.07 8.84
C THR A 202 15.70 -23.85 9.50
N ILE A 203 15.85 -22.74 8.78
CA ILE A 203 16.48 -21.52 9.31
C ILE A 203 15.47 -20.70 10.12
N GLY A 204 14.19 -20.70 9.72
CA GLY A 204 13.12 -20.01 10.44
C GLY A 204 12.73 -20.64 11.79
N GLY A 205 13.16 -21.87 12.07
CA GLY A 205 12.79 -22.59 13.30
C GLY A 205 13.61 -22.26 14.56
N LEU A 206 14.75 -21.57 14.44
CA LEU A 206 15.67 -21.29 15.55
C LEU A 206 16.17 -19.85 15.53
N ASN A 207 15.81 -19.04 16.55
CA ASN A 207 16.19 -17.62 16.63
C ASN A 207 17.72 -17.38 16.50
N ASN A 208 18.55 -18.27 17.06
CA ASN A 208 20.01 -18.13 16.97
C ASN A 208 20.53 -18.20 15.52
N ASN A 209 19.88 -18.98 14.65
CA ASN A 209 20.26 -19.07 13.24
C ASN A 209 20.05 -17.73 12.54
N ILE A 210 18.95 -17.06 12.86
CA ILE A 210 18.56 -15.79 12.23
C ILE A 210 19.57 -14.71 12.58
N THR A 211 19.97 -14.58 13.86
CA THR A 211 20.97 -13.60 14.27
C THR A 211 22.33 -13.86 13.59
N VAL A 212 22.75 -15.12 13.52
CA VAL A 212 24.00 -15.51 12.83
C VAL A 212 23.93 -15.15 11.35
N LEU A 213 22.81 -15.44 10.68
CA LEU A 213 22.61 -15.12 9.27
C LEU A 213 22.62 -13.62 9.02
N MET A 214 21.88 -12.84 9.81
CA MET A 214 21.83 -11.38 9.67
C MET A 214 23.21 -10.75 9.91
N SER A 215 23.92 -11.17 10.95
CA SER A 215 25.28 -10.71 11.22
C SER A 215 26.23 -11.05 10.07
N PHE A 216 26.09 -12.22 9.46
CA PHE A 216 26.91 -12.64 8.32
C PHE A 216 26.60 -11.83 7.05
N ILE A 217 25.32 -11.52 6.79
CA ILE A 217 24.93 -10.63 5.69
C ILE A 217 25.50 -9.23 5.90
N GLU A 218 25.44 -8.69 7.12
CA GLU A 218 26.01 -7.39 7.44
C GLU A 218 27.53 -7.36 7.19
N GLN A 219 28.27 -8.37 7.65
CA GLN A 219 29.72 -8.45 7.49
C GLN A 219 30.18 -8.54 6.02
N HIS A 220 29.36 -9.13 5.17
CA HIS A 220 29.68 -9.39 3.76
C HIS A 220 28.81 -8.60 2.79
N PHE A 221 28.18 -7.52 3.26
CA PHE A 221 27.24 -6.73 2.48
C PHE A 221 27.83 -6.20 1.17
N ASP A 222 29.12 -5.88 1.17
CA ASP A 222 29.87 -5.38 0.00
C ASP A 222 29.93 -6.39 -1.16
N LEU A 223 29.59 -7.66 -0.93
CA LEU A 223 29.52 -8.70 -1.96
C LEU A 223 28.20 -8.69 -2.74
N ILE A 224 27.21 -7.89 -2.33
CA ILE A 224 25.88 -7.85 -2.96
C ILE A 224 25.92 -6.88 -4.17
N PRO A 225 25.62 -7.35 -5.39
CA PRO A 225 25.53 -6.47 -6.56
C PRO A 225 24.40 -5.46 -6.43
N LEU A 226 24.61 -4.25 -6.94
CA LEU A 226 23.59 -3.17 -6.94
C LEU A 226 22.25 -3.62 -7.56
N ALA A 227 22.29 -4.44 -8.60
CA ALA A 227 21.10 -4.98 -9.27
C ALA A 227 20.27 -5.95 -8.40
N SER A 228 20.88 -6.53 -7.36
CA SER A 228 20.24 -7.48 -6.45
C SER A 228 19.86 -6.85 -5.11
N LEU A 229 20.27 -5.60 -4.87
CA LEU A 229 20.11 -4.91 -3.60
C LEU A 229 18.63 -4.75 -3.21
N GLU A 230 17.78 -4.34 -4.16
CA GLU A 230 16.34 -4.19 -3.94
C GLU A 230 15.70 -5.53 -3.58
N THR A 231 15.98 -6.59 -4.36
CA THR A 231 15.50 -7.93 -4.04
C THR A 231 16.00 -8.42 -2.68
N MET A 232 17.25 -8.11 -2.30
CA MET A 232 17.78 -8.46 -0.98
C MET A 232 16.98 -7.81 0.14
N VAL A 233 16.74 -6.51 0.06
CA VAL A 233 15.97 -5.80 1.08
C VAL A 233 14.53 -6.32 1.13
N ASP A 234 13.90 -6.55 -0.01
CA ASP A 234 12.55 -7.13 -0.08
C ASP A 234 12.48 -8.52 0.59
N CYS A 235 13.45 -9.40 0.30
CA CYS A 235 13.53 -10.71 0.93
C CYS A 235 13.73 -10.60 2.45
N LEU A 236 14.60 -9.69 2.91
CA LEU A 236 14.85 -9.49 4.34
C LEU A 236 13.62 -8.93 5.06
N VAL A 237 12.92 -7.97 4.47
CA VAL A 237 11.68 -7.41 5.03
C VAL A 237 10.62 -8.50 5.12
N HIS A 238 10.41 -9.26 4.04
CA HIS A 238 9.44 -10.36 4.04
C HIS A 238 9.77 -11.41 5.10
N TYR A 239 11.06 -11.77 5.21
CA TYR A 239 11.53 -12.75 6.18
C TYR A 239 11.31 -12.26 7.62
N ILE A 240 11.78 -11.06 7.95
CA ILE A 240 11.61 -10.45 9.29
C ILE A 240 10.12 -10.32 9.64
N HIS A 241 9.27 -9.91 8.70
CA HIS A 241 7.83 -9.78 8.91
C HIS A 241 7.17 -11.12 9.23
N GLY A 242 7.64 -12.22 8.62
CA GLY A 242 7.18 -13.58 8.90
C GLY A 242 7.56 -14.13 10.27
N LEU A 243 8.48 -13.48 11.00
CA LEU A 243 8.91 -13.92 12.33
C LEU A 243 7.94 -13.41 13.41
N GLU A 244 7.46 -14.32 14.27
CA GLU A 244 6.60 -13.96 15.41
C GLU A 244 7.33 -13.08 16.44
N ILE A 245 8.58 -13.40 16.73
CA ILE A 245 9.42 -12.69 17.69
C ILE A 245 10.77 -12.40 17.06
N VAL A 246 11.14 -11.13 17.00
CA VAL A 246 12.46 -10.68 16.56
C VAL A 246 13.20 -10.13 17.76
N ASP A 247 14.34 -10.72 18.09
CA ASP A 247 15.20 -10.21 19.15
C ASP A 247 15.88 -8.91 18.72
N LYS A 248 16.31 -8.13 19.70
CA LYS A 248 16.90 -6.81 19.47
C LYS A 248 18.16 -6.87 18.60
N GLY A 249 19.01 -7.88 18.76
CA GLY A 249 20.26 -8.00 18.02
C GLY A 249 20.00 -8.29 16.54
N THR A 250 19.08 -9.21 16.25
CA THR A 250 18.63 -9.49 14.88
C THR A 250 18.07 -8.24 14.20
N PHE A 251 17.24 -7.47 14.90
CA PHE A 251 16.69 -6.23 14.34
C PHE A 251 17.76 -5.15 14.12
N GLU A 252 18.74 -5.02 15.01
CA GLU A 252 19.86 -4.09 14.84
C GLU A 252 20.70 -4.42 13.59
N HIS A 253 20.99 -5.69 13.35
CA HIS A 253 21.65 -6.15 12.13
C HIS A 253 20.81 -5.85 10.88
N PHE A 254 19.53 -6.22 10.89
CA PHE A 254 18.59 -5.91 9.81
C PHE A 254 18.56 -4.41 9.49
N ASN A 255 18.42 -3.57 10.51
CA ASN A 255 18.40 -2.12 10.35
C ASN A 255 19.70 -1.61 9.74
N THR A 256 20.86 -2.10 10.18
CA THR A 256 22.17 -1.72 9.65
C THR A 256 22.30 -2.09 8.16
N ILE A 257 21.85 -3.28 7.79
CA ILE A 257 21.84 -3.75 6.39
C ILE A 257 20.98 -2.83 5.51
N VAL A 258 19.75 -2.51 5.92
CA VAL A 258 18.86 -1.64 5.14
C VAL A 258 19.41 -0.20 5.05
N GLN A 259 19.98 0.32 6.14
CA GLN A 259 20.63 1.64 6.13
C GLN A 259 21.84 1.66 5.19
N HIS A 260 22.66 0.61 5.18
CA HIS A 260 23.77 0.50 4.25
C HIS A 260 23.28 0.43 2.79
N ALA A 261 22.19 -0.30 2.54
CA ALA A 261 21.54 -0.35 1.22
C ALA A 261 21.10 1.04 0.73
N LEU A 262 20.57 1.87 1.63
CA LEU A 262 20.15 3.25 1.31
C LEU A 262 21.31 4.19 1.02
N VAL A 263 22.44 4.01 1.71
CA VAL A 263 23.66 4.78 1.43
C VAL A 263 24.17 4.48 0.02
N ILE A 264 24.14 3.22 -0.40
CA ILE A 264 24.57 2.78 -1.74
C ILE A 264 23.54 3.16 -2.81
N ASN A 265 22.25 3.05 -2.51
CA ASN A 265 21.15 3.37 -3.42
C ASN A 265 20.08 4.21 -2.71
N ALA A 266 20.26 5.54 -2.72
CA ALA A 266 19.33 6.48 -2.09
C ALA A 266 17.89 6.41 -2.65
N SER A 267 17.73 5.89 -3.88
CA SER A 267 16.42 5.70 -4.53
C SER A 267 15.71 4.40 -4.14
N LEU A 268 16.24 3.63 -3.20
CA LEU A 268 15.70 2.32 -2.81
C LEU A 268 14.23 2.42 -2.38
N TYR A 269 13.88 3.35 -1.49
CA TYR A 269 12.50 3.52 -1.03
C TYR A 269 11.51 3.88 -2.15
N THR A 270 11.96 4.67 -3.13
CA THR A 270 11.10 5.07 -4.25
C THR A 270 10.91 3.97 -5.30
N LYS A 271 11.80 2.97 -5.33
CA LYS A 271 11.75 1.84 -6.28
C LYS A 271 11.04 0.63 -5.70
N MET A 272 11.14 0.46 -4.38
CA MET A 272 10.49 -0.61 -3.65
C MET A 272 8.97 -0.60 -3.87
N SER A 273 8.38 -1.80 -3.97
CA SER A 273 6.93 -1.90 -4.11
C SER A 273 6.20 -1.26 -2.92
N PRO A 274 5.03 -0.63 -3.11
CA PRO A 274 4.30 0.02 -2.03
C PRO A 274 3.96 -0.90 -0.86
N ILE A 275 3.71 -2.18 -1.16
CA ILE A 275 3.43 -3.21 -0.14
C ILE A 275 4.67 -3.41 0.72
N MET A 276 5.83 -3.57 0.11
CA MET A 276 7.07 -3.80 0.85
C MET A 276 7.52 -2.56 1.63
N ALA A 277 7.31 -1.36 1.09
CA ALA A 277 7.55 -0.12 1.83
C ALA A 277 6.65 0.00 3.07
N ASP A 278 5.36 -0.34 2.95
CA ASP A 278 4.46 -0.40 4.11
C ASP A 278 4.91 -1.44 5.15
N THR A 279 5.29 -2.64 4.71
CA THR A 279 5.81 -3.69 5.59
C THR A 279 7.11 -3.25 6.27
N LEU A 280 8.04 -2.63 5.55
CA LEU A 280 9.29 -2.12 6.12
C LEU A 280 9.02 -1.03 7.17
N ALA A 281 8.08 -0.12 6.91
CA ALA A 281 7.67 0.88 7.89
C ALA A 281 7.10 0.22 9.16
N PHE A 282 6.25 -0.79 9.01
CA PHE A 282 5.71 -1.57 10.13
C PHE A 282 6.83 -2.24 10.95
N GLU A 283 7.81 -2.85 10.28
CA GLU A 283 8.94 -3.48 10.94
C GLU A 283 9.82 -2.49 11.68
N TYR A 284 10.06 -1.31 11.11
CA TYR A 284 10.76 -0.25 11.81
C TYR A 284 10.03 0.22 13.07
N ILE A 285 8.70 0.30 13.04
CA ILE A 285 7.89 0.62 14.21
C ILE A 285 8.03 -0.48 15.26
N ARG A 286 7.90 -1.76 14.84
CA ARG A 286 8.02 -2.93 15.72
C ARG A 286 9.36 -2.99 16.43
N GLY A 287 10.45 -2.66 15.75
CA GLY A 287 11.79 -2.56 16.34
C GLY A 287 12.12 -1.21 16.98
N ASN A 288 11.13 -0.34 17.20
CA ASN A 288 11.27 0.97 17.84
C ASN A 288 12.24 1.95 17.12
N ASN A 289 12.46 1.77 15.82
CA ASN A 289 13.16 2.72 14.97
C ASN A 289 12.18 3.70 14.30
N VAL A 290 11.61 4.57 15.12
CA VAL A 290 10.58 5.54 14.73
C VAL A 290 11.01 6.46 13.59
N GLN A 291 12.27 6.92 13.61
CA GLN A 291 12.76 7.87 12.63
C GLN A 291 12.88 7.25 11.24
N ALA A 292 13.36 6.00 11.14
CA ALA A 292 13.39 5.27 9.87
C ALA A 292 11.97 4.96 9.38
N ALA A 293 11.07 4.52 10.27
CA ALA A 293 9.66 4.30 9.92
C ALA A 293 9.02 5.57 9.33
N ARG A 294 9.27 6.73 9.96
CA ARG A 294 8.77 8.02 9.50
C ARG A 294 9.28 8.36 8.09
N GLN A 295 10.56 8.13 7.81
CA GLN A 295 11.13 8.39 6.47
C GLN A 295 10.45 7.53 5.40
N VAL A 296 10.24 6.24 5.67
CA VAL A 296 9.56 5.33 4.74
C VAL A 296 8.11 5.75 4.52
N LEU A 297 7.38 6.09 5.60
CA LEU A 297 6.00 6.52 5.48
C LEU A 297 5.85 7.87 4.77
N ILE A 298 6.80 8.79 4.94
CA ILE A 298 6.82 10.05 4.18
C ILE A 298 6.98 9.74 2.68
N SER A 299 7.92 8.86 2.31
CA SER A 299 8.10 8.49 0.90
C SER A 299 6.84 7.80 0.33
N LEU A 300 6.22 6.92 1.10
CA LEU A 300 4.98 6.25 0.69
C LEU A 300 3.80 7.22 0.50
N VAL A 301 3.58 8.14 1.46
CA VAL A 301 2.41 9.04 1.46
C VAL A 301 2.60 10.26 0.57
N GLN A 302 3.78 10.88 0.59
CA GLN A 302 4.04 12.13 -0.12
C GLN A 302 4.56 11.89 -1.54
N ASP A 303 5.53 10.99 -1.71
CA ASP A 303 6.17 10.77 -3.01
C ASP A 303 5.32 9.82 -3.87
N ALA A 304 4.99 8.64 -3.34
CA ALA A 304 4.21 7.63 -4.05
C ALA A 304 2.69 7.92 -4.05
N LYS A 305 2.22 8.84 -3.19
CA LYS A 305 0.79 9.19 -3.01
C LYS A 305 -0.08 7.98 -2.66
N LEU A 306 0.47 7.05 -1.90
CA LEU A 306 -0.21 5.82 -1.48
C LEU A 306 -0.45 5.83 0.03
N ALA A 307 -1.60 5.28 0.41
CA ALA A 307 -1.98 5.19 1.81
C ALA A 307 -1.38 3.91 2.43
N PRO A 308 -0.65 4.00 3.56
CA PRO A 308 -0.21 2.85 4.35
C PRO A 308 -1.41 1.99 4.80
N THR A 309 -1.13 0.78 5.26
CA THR A 309 -2.16 -0.09 5.85
C THR A 309 -2.62 0.44 7.20
N PRO A 310 -3.88 0.18 7.61
CA PRO A 310 -4.38 0.59 8.92
C PRO A 310 -3.51 0.08 10.08
N SER A 311 -3.02 -1.16 9.98
CA SER A 311 -2.09 -1.75 10.96
C SER A 311 -0.82 -0.92 11.14
N THR A 312 -0.22 -0.45 10.04
CA THR A 312 1.00 0.35 10.07
C THR A 312 0.75 1.73 10.66
N VAL A 313 -0.35 2.39 10.26
CA VAL A 313 -0.74 3.70 10.82
C VAL A 313 -1.02 3.59 12.32
N ASP A 314 -1.81 2.59 12.73
CA ASP A 314 -2.18 2.36 14.11
C ASP A 314 -0.95 2.07 14.98
N ALA A 315 -0.02 1.24 14.50
CA ALA A 315 1.24 0.96 15.18
C ALA A 315 2.11 2.23 15.31
N PHE A 316 2.19 3.03 14.24
CA PHE A 316 2.97 4.27 14.23
C PHE A 316 2.41 5.28 15.25
N LEU A 317 1.09 5.52 15.21
CA LEU A 317 0.43 6.46 16.12
C LEU A 317 0.58 6.02 17.59
N LYS A 318 0.44 4.73 17.88
CA LYS A 318 0.67 4.20 19.23
C LYS A 318 2.08 4.43 19.73
N THR A 319 3.07 4.56 18.84
CA THR A 319 4.48 4.69 19.20
C THR A 319 4.94 6.16 19.22
N CYS A 320 4.43 7.01 18.33
CA CYS A 320 5.07 8.29 17.97
C CYS A 320 4.14 9.52 18.08
N PHE A 321 3.03 9.40 18.81
CA PHE A 321 1.97 10.41 18.87
C PHE A 321 2.44 11.87 19.16
N ALA A 322 3.56 12.06 19.88
CA ALA A 322 4.05 13.38 20.23
C ALA A 322 4.79 14.12 19.09
N GLU A 323 5.20 13.40 18.04
CA GLU A 323 5.94 13.93 16.89
C GLU A 323 5.02 14.50 15.80
N ASP A 324 5.60 15.20 14.82
CA ASP A 324 4.84 15.77 13.71
C ASP A 324 4.31 14.68 12.76
N VAL A 325 3.03 14.36 12.94
CA VAL A 325 2.22 13.42 12.15
C VAL A 325 1.47 14.10 11.00
N SER A 326 1.77 15.37 10.69
CA SER A 326 1.05 16.13 9.64
C SER A 326 1.10 15.47 8.26
N PHE A 327 2.16 14.71 7.96
CA PHE A 327 2.29 13.96 6.71
C PHE A 327 1.23 12.87 6.55
N LEU A 328 0.59 12.38 7.62
CA LEU A 328 -0.49 11.39 7.57
C LEU A 328 -1.87 12.01 7.31
N LYS A 329 -2.02 13.35 7.29
CA LYS A 329 -3.30 14.01 7.01
C LYS A 329 -4.01 13.46 5.76
N PRO A 330 -3.36 13.28 4.60
CA PRO A 330 -4.01 12.71 3.41
C PRO A 330 -4.56 11.30 3.65
N VAL A 331 -3.89 10.49 4.48
CA VAL A 331 -4.30 9.12 4.80
C VAL A 331 -5.60 9.12 5.59
N PHE A 332 -5.72 10.02 6.58
CA PHE A 332 -6.91 10.16 7.41
C PHE A 332 -8.14 10.61 6.61
N PHE A 333 -7.97 11.48 5.62
CA PHE A 333 -9.07 11.91 4.74
C PHE A 333 -9.59 10.82 3.82
N HIS A 334 -8.73 9.88 3.40
CA HIS A 334 -9.09 8.91 2.35
C HIS A 334 -9.53 7.54 2.85
N ARG A 335 -9.08 7.08 4.03
CA ARG A 335 -9.23 5.66 4.42
C ARG A 335 -10.00 5.36 5.70
N ASN A 336 -10.50 6.34 6.45
CA ASN A 336 -11.07 6.10 7.79
C ASN A 336 -10.12 5.22 8.64
N SER A 337 -8.82 5.50 8.58
CA SER A 337 -7.77 4.55 8.93
C SER A 337 -7.44 4.42 10.42
N MET A 338 -8.03 5.24 11.29
CA MET A 338 -7.83 5.12 12.74
C MET A 338 -8.92 4.27 13.37
N THR A 339 -8.52 3.13 13.93
CA THR A 339 -9.47 2.28 14.67
C THR A 339 -9.89 2.96 15.99
N PRO A 340 -11.14 2.73 16.46
CA PRO A 340 -11.61 3.21 17.76
C PRO A 340 -10.65 2.92 18.92
N ASP A 341 -10.02 1.74 18.89
CA ASP A 341 -9.09 1.30 19.93
C ASP A 341 -7.83 2.17 19.98
N VAL A 342 -7.35 2.63 18.83
CA VAL A 342 -6.18 3.55 18.78
C VAL A 342 -6.55 4.91 19.32
N ILE A 343 -7.71 5.44 18.93
CA ILE A 343 -8.20 6.73 19.46
C ILE A 343 -8.28 6.66 20.99
N LEU A 344 -8.90 5.61 21.53
CA LEU A 344 -9.01 5.43 22.97
C LEU A 344 -7.64 5.22 23.64
N PHE A 345 -6.74 4.48 22.99
CA PHE A 345 -5.38 4.28 23.48
C PHE A 345 -4.62 5.60 23.57
N LEU A 346 -4.71 6.45 22.54
CA LEU A 346 -4.06 7.76 22.50
C LEU A 346 -4.58 8.66 23.62
N ILE A 347 -5.90 8.79 23.75
CA ILE A 347 -6.53 9.60 24.81
C ILE A 347 -6.10 9.13 26.20
N THR A 348 -6.05 7.82 26.43
CA THR A 348 -5.87 7.25 27.76
C THR A 348 -4.40 7.12 28.18
N HIS A 349 -3.50 6.82 27.24
CA HIS A 349 -2.12 6.39 27.57
C HIS A 349 -1.02 7.31 27.02
N ARG A 350 -1.32 8.19 26.05
CA ARG A 350 -0.31 9.03 25.37
C ARG A 350 -0.43 10.52 25.65
N VAL A 351 -1.54 10.97 26.22
CA VAL A 351 -1.73 12.36 26.62
C VAL A 351 -1.17 12.56 28.03
N HIS A 352 -0.07 13.29 28.15
CA HIS A 352 0.56 13.62 29.43
C HIS A 352 0.51 15.12 29.77
N SER A 353 0.14 15.95 28.79
CA SER A 353 0.03 17.39 28.94
C SER A 353 -1.15 17.96 28.14
N VAL A 354 -1.55 19.20 28.47
CA VAL A 354 -2.59 19.93 27.71
C VAL A 354 -2.16 20.16 26.26
N SER A 355 -0.85 20.31 26.01
CA SER A 355 -0.32 20.43 24.65
C SER A 355 -0.51 19.16 23.84
N ASP A 356 -0.30 17.98 24.44
CA ASP A 356 -0.51 16.70 23.75
C ASP A 356 -1.99 16.47 23.44
N LEU A 357 -2.86 16.86 24.38
CA LEU A 357 -4.29 16.81 24.18
C LEU A 357 -4.73 17.73 23.03
N ASN A 358 -4.17 18.93 22.94
CA ASN A 358 -4.45 19.84 21.82
C ASN A 358 -4.00 19.26 20.47
N LYS A 359 -2.82 18.65 20.40
CA LYS A 359 -2.37 17.91 19.20
C LYS A 359 -3.30 16.76 18.85
N LEU A 360 -3.83 16.06 19.86
CA LEU A 360 -4.79 14.97 19.64
C LEU A 360 -6.09 15.50 19.07
N VAL A 361 -6.61 16.60 19.61
CA VAL A 361 -7.82 17.22 19.08
C VAL A 361 -7.58 17.72 17.65
N GLU A 362 -6.42 18.32 17.32
CA GLU A 362 -6.07 18.67 15.93
C GLU A 362 -6.09 17.46 14.99
N LEU A 363 -5.56 16.33 15.46
CA LEU A 363 -5.57 15.08 14.72
C LEU A 363 -7.01 14.56 14.49
N LEU A 364 -7.84 14.54 15.53
CA LEU A 364 -9.23 14.10 15.47
C LEU A 364 -10.10 15.06 14.64
N GLU A 365 -9.80 16.36 14.65
CA GLU A 365 -10.44 17.35 13.76
C GLU A 365 -10.19 17.02 12.29
N SER A 366 -8.98 16.57 11.96
CA SER A 366 -8.65 16.11 10.60
C SER A 366 -9.27 14.75 10.24
N TYR A 367 -9.71 13.97 11.24
CA TYR A 367 -10.24 12.61 11.09
C TYR A 367 -11.75 12.57 11.39
N HIS A 368 -12.61 12.70 10.37
CA HIS A 368 -14.07 12.81 10.51
C HIS A 368 -14.57 13.94 11.42
N GLY A 369 -13.66 14.80 11.89
CA GLY A 369 -13.89 16.02 12.66
C GLY A 369 -15.01 15.89 13.68
N LYS A 370 -16.16 16.47 13.34
CA LYS A 370 -17.33 16.52 14.20
C LYS A 370 -17.82 15.16 14.69
N GLU A 371 -17.84 14.13 13.86
CA GLU A 371 -18.39 12.82 14.21
C GLU A 371 -17.55 12.14 15.29
N THR A 372 -16.23 12.11 15.08
CA THR A 372 -15.27 11.54 16.03
C THR A 372 -15.22 12.34 17.32
N LEU A 373 -15.15 13.68 17.24
CA LEU A 373 -15.17 14.52 18.43
C LEU A 373 -16.46 14.36 19.23
N ASN A 374 -17.60 14.20 18.57
CA ASN A 374 -18.88 13.96 19.23
C ASN A 374 -18.94 12.57 19.89
N GLN A 375 -18.29 11.56 19.32
CA GLN A 375 -18.22 10.22 19.86
C GLN A 375 -17.31 10.14 21.11
N TYR A 376 -16.15 10.82 21.09
CA TYR A 376 -15.14 10.72 22.15
C TYR A 376 -15.10 11.94 23.09
N GLN A 377 -16.07 12.83 23.01
CA GLN A 377 -16.14 14.05 23.84
C GLN A 377 -15.94 13.78 25.34
N TYR A 378 -16.54 12.71 25.87
CA TYR A 378 -16.43 12.37 27.29
C TYR A 378 -15.00 12.02 27.67
N GLN A 379 -14.37 11.13 26.91
CA GLN A 379 -13.00 10.69 27.16
C GLN A 379 -12.00 11.84 27.00
N LEU A 380 -12.25 12.77 26.07
CA LEU A 380 -11.43 13.97 25.89
C LEU A 380 -11.50 14.91 27.11
N PHE A 381 -12.69 15.19 27.62
CA PHE A 381 -12.86 16.02 28.81
C PHE A 381 -12.39 15.31 30.08
N GLU A 382 -12.64 14.02 30.21
CA GLU A 382 -12.11 13.21 31.32
C GLU A 382 -10.58 13.23 31.34
N CYS A 383 -9.94 13.09 30.17
CA CYS A 383 -8.50 13.22 30.03
C CYS A 383 -8.01 14.62 30.42
N LEU A 384 -8.68 15.68 29.95
CA LEU A 384 -8.38 17.06 30.35
C LEU A 384 -8.43 17.25 31.87
N CYS A 385 -9.45 16.73 32.54
CA CYS A 385 -9.62 16.86 33.99
C CYS A 385 -8.58 16.08 34.81
N ARG A 386 -7.94 15.05 34.24
CA ARG A 386 -6.82 14.32 34.88
C ARG A 386 -5.50 15.11 34.83
N LEU A 387 -5.39 16.09 33.94
CA LEU A 387 -4.19 16.90 33.76
C LEU A 387 -4.17 18.11 34.71
N PRO A 388 -3.00 18.70 34.99
CA PRO A 388 -2.91 19.98 35.71
C PRO A 388 -3.41 21.12 34.83
N ILE A 389 -4.72 21.40 34.89
CA ILE A 389 -5.39 22.39 34.05
C ILE A 389 -5.71 23.69 34.79
N THR A 390 -6.03 24.74 34.03
CA THR A 390 -6.54 26.01 34.53
C THR A 390 -7.93 26.24 33.93
N GLU A 391 -8.68 27.20 34.48
CA GLU A 391 -9.98 27.63 33.93
C GLU A 391 -9.88 27.96 32.43
N VAL A 392 -8.77 28.62 32.02
CA VAL A 392 -8.52 28.99 30.63
C VAL A 392 -8.44 27.77 29.71
N HIS A 393 -7.77 26.70 30.14
CA HIS A 393 -7.66 25.47 29.34
C HIS A 393 -9.01 24.80 29.14
N LEU A 394 -9.84 24.76 30.20
CA LEU A 394 -11.19 24.19 30.14
C LEU A 394 -12.09 25.00 29.20
N THR A 395 -12.10 26.33 29.35
CA THR A 395 -12.87 27.24 28.49
C THR A 395 -12.42 27.18 27.03
N GLN A 396 -11.11 27.08 26.77
CA GLN A 396 -10.58 26.92 25.41
C GLN A 396 -11.02 25.61 24.76
N MET A 397 -10.98 24.50 25.50
CA MET A 397 -11.44 23.20 24.99
C MET A 397 -12.93 23.23 24.66
N ILE A 398 -13.76 23.82 25.53
CA ILE A 398 -15.20 23.98 25.29
C ILE A 398 -15.44 24.81 24.03
N LYS A 399 -14.78 25.96 23.91
CA LYS A 399 -14.88 26.82 22.72
C LYS A 399 -14.51 26.06 21.46
N ARG A 400 -13.40 25.32 21.49
CA ARG A 400 -12.91 24.54 20.35
C ARG A 400 -13.90 23.45 19.91
N LEU A 401 -14.44 22.68 20.85
CA LEU A 401 -15.37 21.60 20.53
C LEU A 401 -16.75 22.14 20.13
N VAL A 402 -17.30 23.09 20.88
CA VAL A 402 -18.69 23.53 20.71
C VAL A 402 -18.82 24.64 19.66
N ILE A 403 -18.00 25.68 19.73
CA ILE A 403 -18.12 26.84 18.84
C ILE A 403 -17.43 26.54 17.51
N GLU A 404 -16.19 26.07 17.53
CA GLU A 404 -15.40 25.90 16.31
C GLU A 404 -15.80 24.63 15.54
N ASN A 405 -16.10 23.52 16.24
CA ASN A 405 -16.46 22.24 15.61
C ASN A 405 -17.95 21.86 15.69
N SER A 406 -18.80 22.72 16.28
CA SER A 406 -20.25 22.48 16.39
C SER A 406 -20.63 21.15 17.06
N VAL A 407 -19.82 20.68 18.01
CA VAL A 407 -20.09 19.46 18.80
C VAL A 407 -21.16 19.74 19.85
N LYS A 408 -22.17 18.88 19.92
CA LYS A 408 -23.22 18.98 20.95
C LYS A 408 -22.77 18.19 22.19
N LEU A 409 -22.54 18.90 23.29
CA LEU A 409 -22.16 18.28 24.55
C LEU A 409 -23.28 17.37 25.08
N ASN A 410 -22.91 16.17 25.52
CA ASN A 410 -23.83 15.26 26.20
C ASN A 410 -23.95 15.60 27.70
N ASP A 411 -25.00 15.12 28.36
CA ASP A 411 -25.31 15.48 29.74
C ASP A 411 -24.19 15.08 30.73
N LEU A 412 -23.52 13.95 30.50
CA LEU A 412 -22.40 13.48 31.31
C LEU A 412 -21.18 14.40 31.22
N VAL A 413 -20.91 14.95 30.03
CA VAL A 413 -19.83 15.91 29.82
C VAL A 413 -20.15 17.24 30.49
N ILE A 414 -21.40 17.69 30.41
CA ILE A 414 -21.86 18.92 31.08
C ILE A 414 -21.65 18.79 32.59
N GLU A 415 -22.09 17.68 33.19
CA GLU A 415 -21.89 17.40 34.62
C GLU A 415 -20.39 17.38 35.00
N LEU A 416 -19.56 16.74 34.18
CA LEU A 416 -18.11 16.68 34.41
C LEU A 416 -17.46 18.08 34.37
N ILE A 417 -17.86 18.92 33.41
CA ILE A 417 -17.34 20.28 33.27
C ILE A 417 -17.80 21.16 34.45
N ASP A 418 -19.07 21.08 34.87
CA ASP A 418 -19.61 21.86 36.00
C ASP A 418 -18.90 21.51 37.32
N ASN A 419 -18.64 20.22 37.54
CA ASN A 419 -17.86 19.75 38.69
C ASN A 419 -16.43 20.30 38.67
N GLN A 420 -15.82 20.41 37.49
CA GLN A 420 -14.45 20.89 37.35
C GLN A 420 -14.33 22.41 37.47
N TYR A 421 -15.27 23.21 36.96
CA TYR A 421 -15.30 24.65 37.23
C TYR A 421 -15.49 24.95 38.72
N SER A 422 -16.31 24.14 39.39
CA SER A 422 -16.51 24.24 40.84
C SER A 422 -15.22 23.93 41.62
N SER A 423 -14.45 22.93 41.20
CA SER A 423 -13.17 22.57 41.84
C SER A 423 -12.06 23.60 41.58
N LEU A 424 -12.11 24.32 40.47
CA LEU A 424 -11.17 25.39 40.09
C LEU A 424 -11.49 26.76 40.74
N ASN A 425 -12.49 26.85 41.62
CA ASN A 425 -12.97 28.10 42.26
C ASN A 425 -13.38 29.20 41.26
N SER A 426 -13.81 28.83 40.05
CA SER A 426 -14.27 29.81 39.05
C SER A 426 -15.74 30.18 39.28
N HIS A 427 -16.06 31.47 39.22
CA HIS A 427 -17.45 31.97 39.24
C HIS A 427 -18.14 31.95 37.84
N GLN A 428 -17.51 31.33 36.85
CA GLN A 428 -18.08 31.17 35.51
C GLN A 428 -18.92 29.90 35.47
N SER A 429 -20.22 30.04 35.17
CA SER A 429 -21.08 28.91 34.85
C SER A 429 -20.97 28.59 33.36
N LEU A 430 -21.07 27.32 33.00
CA LEU A 430 -21.14 26.83 31.61
C LEU A 430 -22.13 27.62 30.74
N SER A 431 -23.24 28.08 31.35
CA SER A 431 -24.27 28.91 30.73
C SER A 431 -23.83 30.32 30.29
N LYS A 432 -22.64 30.79 30.68
CA LYS A 432 -22.06 32.06 30.21
C LYS A 432 -21.10 31.87 29.03
N ILE A 433 -20.68 30.64 28.75
CA ILE A 433 -19.65 30.31 27.75
C ILE A 433 -20.29 29.75 26.47
N LEU A 434 -21.35 28.95 26.63
CA LEU A 434 -22.25 28.52 25.56
C LEU A 434 -23.17 29.66 25.13
#